data_AF-C5LXW6-F1
#
_entry.id   AF-C5LXW6-F1
#
_cell.length_a   1.000
_cell.length_b   1.000
_cell.length_c   1.000
_cell.angle_alpha   90.00
_cell.angle_beta   90.00
_cell.angle_gamma   90.00
#
_symmetry.space_group_name_H-M   'P 1'
#
loop_
_entity.id
_entity.type
_entity.pdbx_description
1 polymer ?
#
loop_
_entity_poly.entity_id
_entity_poly.type
_entity_poly.pdbx_seq_one_letter_code
_entity_poly.pdbx_strand_id
1 'polypeptide(L)'
;MRESYVFKDSPMSEYRFLRSKIVSCQKVETLKSLAELISREILAPEGFDSYDINRAKQPPDADGRSEENSLLVPVLSVVYRLLKDVQERLIYRTQTYIRDDIRGFVPSKEDLEYPLRLFEHDALTVHPEVDAYGRLMRVPNTGQDVMDIG
;
A
#
# COMPACT_ATOMS: atom_id res chain seq x y z
N MET A 1 -3.71 -39.53 -11.00
CA MET A 1 -4.02 -39.62 -9.55
C MET A 1 -4.45 -38.24 -9.10
N ARG A 2 -5.67 -38.09 -8.56
CA ARG A 2 -6.16 -36.80 -8.06
C ARG A 2 -5.59 -36.58 -6.66
N GLU A 3 -4.96 -35.43 -6.46
CA GLU A 3 -4.50 -34.95 -5.16
C GLU A 3 -5.71 -34.82 -4.22
N SER A 4 -5.82 -35.72 -3.24
CA SER A 4 -6.86 -35.70 -2.23
C SER A 4 -6.56 -34.56 -1.25
N TYR A 5 -7.13 -33.38 -1.50
CA TYR A 5 -7.19 -32.30 -0.51
C TYR A 5 -8.05 -32.80 0.66
N VAL A 6 -7.38 -33.34 1.68
CA VAL A 6 -7.99 -33.64 2.97
C VAL A 6 -8.36 -32.31 3.60
N PHE A 7 -9.61 -31.90 3.38
CA PHE A 7 -10.26 -30.80 4.06
C PHE A 7 -10.31 -31.17 5.55
N LYS A 8 -9.38 -30.62 6.34
CA LYS A 8 -9.39 -30.77 7.79
C LYS A 8 -10.38 -29.76 8.33
N ASP A 9 -11.59 -30.22 8.66
CA ASP A 9 -12.69 -29.46 9.25
C ASP A 9 -12.35 -28.88 10.64
N SER A 10 -11.45 -27.90 10.72
CA SER A 10 -11.27 -27.12 11.94
C SER A 10 -10.86 -25.70 11.60
N PRO A 11 -11.66 -24.66 11.92
CA PRO A 11 -11.36 -23.25 11.60
C PRO A 11 -9.95 -22.78 12.04
N MET A 12 -9.32 -23.54 12.95
CA MET A 12 -7.97 -23.31 13.39
C MET A 12 -6.90 -23.75 12.37
N SER A 13 -7.13 -24.76 11.52
CA SER A 13 -6.18 -25.12 10.46
C SER A 13 -6.08 -24.05 9.38
N GLU A 14 -7.22 -23.49 8.96
CA GLU A 14 -7.24 -22.39 8.00
C GLU A 14 -6.57 -21.14 8.59
N TYR A 15 -6.86 -20.83 9.86
CA TYR A 15 -6.17 -19.76 10.58
C TYR A 15 -4.65 -19.95 10.58
N ARG A 16 -4.15 -21.16 10.90
CA ARG A 16 -2.71 -21.44 10.93
C ARG A 16 -2.06 -21.28 9.56
N PHE A 17 -2.73 -21.74 8.51
CA PHE A 17 -2.28 -21.58 7.14
C PHE A 17 -2.19 -20.09 6.75
N LEU A 18 -3.27 -19.35 6.96
CA LEU A 18 -3.33 -17.92 6.66
C LEU A 18 -2.30 -17.13 7.46
N ARG A 19 -2.16 -17.42 8.75
CA ARG A 19 -1.14 -16.82 9.61
C ARG A 19 0.27 -17.05 9.06
N SER A 20 0.58 -18.27 8.60
CA SER A 20 1.88 -18.56 7.98
C SER A 20 2.12 -17.67 6.75
N LYS A 21 1.10 -17.43 5.93
CA LYS A 21 1.20 -16.57 4.75
C LYS A 21 1.37 -15.10 5.14
N ILE A 22 0.60 -14.61 6.09
CA ILE A 22 0.69 -13.24 6.63
C ILE A 22 2.11 -12.97 7.14
N VAL A 23 2.65 -13.85 7.98
CA VAL A 23 3.99 -13.70 8.54
C VAL A 23 5.07 -13.72 7.45
N SER A 24 4.92 -14.54 6.41
CA SER A 24 5.87 -14.59 5.29
C SER A 24 5.74 -13.41 4.32
N CYS A 25 4.66 -12.63 4.38
CA CYS A 25 4.38 -11.59 3.42
C CYS A 25 5.36 -10.42 3.53
N GLN A 26 5.85 -9.94 2.39
CA GLN A 26 6.79 -8.82 2.28
C GLN A 26 6.16 -7.57 1.66
N LYS A 27 5.10 -7.74 0.86
CA LYS A 27 4.43 -6.65 0.13
C LYS A 27 3.43 -5.94 1.05
N VAL A 28 3.70 -4.69 1.37
CA VAL A 28 2.88 -3.89 2.31
C VAL A 28 1.49 -3.64 1.74
N GLU A 29 1.39 -3.45 0.42
CA GLU A 29 0.14 -3.18 -0.30
C GLU A 29 -0.84 -4.35 -0.15
N THR A 30 -0.35 -5.58 -0.26
CA THR A 30 -1.19 -6.78 -0.12
C THR A 30 -1.72 -6.94 1.30
N LEU A 31 -0.90 -6.66 2.31
CA LEU A 31 -1.31 -6.70 3.71
C LEU A 31 -2.31 -5.58 4.02
N LYS A 32 -2.12 -4.40 3.45
CA LYS A 32 -3.05 -3.27 3.56
C LYS A 32 -4.40 -3.63 2.96
N SER A 33 -4.44 -4.09 1.71
CA SER A 33 -5.68 -4.50 1.05
C SER A 33 -6.40 -5.61 1.83
N LEU A 34 -5.67 -6.58 2.37
CA LEU A 34 -6.27 -7.63 3.20
C LEU A 34 -6.89 -7.07 4.49
N ALA A 35 -6.20 -6.15 5.18
CA ALA A 35 -6.74 -5.52 6.38
C ALA A 35 -7.99 -4.69 6.09
N GLU A 36 -7.99 -3.94 4.98
CA GLU A 36 -9.14 -3.14 4.53
C GLU A 36 -10.33 -4.02 4.17
N LEU A 37 -10.12 -5.11 3.44
CA LEU A 37 -11.19 -6.07 3.11
C LEU A 37 -11.79 -6.69 4.37
N ILE A 38 -10.97 -7.20 5.29
CA ILE A 38 -11.46 -7.80 6.54
C ILE A 38 -12.24 -6.76 7.36
N SER A 39 -11.73 -5.53 7.46
CA SER A 39 -12.36 -4.49 8.27
C SER A 39 -13.70 -4.04 7.68
N ARG A 40 -13.77 -3.82 6.35
CA ARG A 40 -14.95 -3.29 5.69
C ARG A 40 -16.02 -4.36 5.39
N GLU A 41 -15.61 -5.56 5.03
CA GLU A 41 -16.56 -6.58 4.55
C GLU A 41 -17.03 -7.51 5.68
N ILE A 42 -16.22 -7.72 6.72
CA ILE A 42 -16.53 -8.68 7.77
C ILE A 42 -16.87 -8.00 9.10
N LEU A 43 -16.13 -6.95 9.47
CA LEU A 43 -16.26 -6.33 10.79
C LEU A 43 -17.14 -5.07 10.84
N ALA A 44 -17.29 -4.39 9.71
CA ALA A 44 -18.13 -3.20 9.58
C ALA A 44 -18.88 -3.23 8.23
N PRO A 45 -19.80 -4.19 8.02
CA PRO A 45 -20.63 -4.20 6.83
C PRO A 45 -21.44 -2.90 6.81
N GLU A 46 -21.10 -1.99 5.90
CA GLU A 46 -21.88 -0.79 5.59
C GLU A 46 -23.34 -1.23 5.34
N GLY A 47 -24.23 -1.04 6.33
CA GLY A 47 -25.63 -1.47 6.29
C GLY A 47 -26.14 -2.29 7.48
N PHE A 48 -25.31 -2.66 8.48
CA PHE A 48 -25.84 -3.12 9.76
C PHE A 48 -26.01 -1.93 10.70
N ASP A 49 -27.13 -1.21 10.52
CA ASP A 49 -27.54 -0.14 11.41
C ASP A 49 -27.41 -0.61 12.86
N SER A 50 -26.65 0.18 13.63
CA SER A 50 -26.67 0.28 15.09
C SER A 50 -27.72 -0.64 15.70
N TYR A 51 -27.30 -1.79 16.25
CA TYR A 51 -28.14 -2.52 17.20
C TYR A 51 -28.60 -1.49 18.22
N ASP A 52 -29.87 -1.11 18.11
CA ASP A 52 -30.50 -0.11 18.93
C ASP A 52 -30.32 -0.59 20.38
N ILE A 53 -29.48 0.11 21.14
CA ILE A 53 -29.06 -0.30 22.49
C ILE A 53 -30.29 -0.49 23.41
N ASN A 54 -31.42 0.10 23.00
CA ASN A 54 -32.73 0.04 23.63
C ASN A 54 -33.55 -1.23 23.29
N ARG A 55 -33.20 -2.01 22.27
CA ARG A 55 -33.89 -3.26 21.89
C ARG A 55 -33.50 -4.46 22.78
N ALA A 56 -32.38 -4.39 23.51
CA ALA A 56 -31.97 -5.41 24.48
C ALA A 56 -32.88 -5.49 25.74
N LYS A 57 -33.92 -4.65 25.82
CA LYS A 57 -35.00 -4.69 26.82
C LYS A 57 -36.32 -5.27 26.29
N GLN A 58 -36.35 -5.84 25.09
CA GLN A 58 -37.48 -6.66 24.66
C GLN A 58 -37.30 -8.05 25.31
N PRO A 59 -38.28 -8.59 26.06
CA PRO A 59 -38.21 -9.96 26.55
C PRO A 59 -37.99 -10.92 25.37
N PRO A 60 -37.36 -12.08 25.60
CA PRO A 60 -37.02 -13.02 24.55
C PRO A 60 -38.31 -13.56 23.93
N ASP A 61 -38.73 -12.96 22.83
CA ASP A 61 -39.73 -13.54 21.95
C ASP A 61 -39.15 -14.86 21.42
N ALA A 62 -39.94 -15.92 21.55
CA ALA A 62 -39.58 -17.31 21.33
C ALA A 62 -39.29 -17.66 19.84
N ASP A 63 -38.34 -16.98 19.21
CA ASP A 63 -37.88 -17.26 17.87
C ASP A 63 -36.40 -17.68 17.92
N GLY A 64 -36.08 -18.83 17.32
CA GLY A 64 -34.82 -19.59 17.48
C GLY A 64 -33.55 -18.94 16.92
N ARG A 65 -33.49 -17.62 16.86
CA ARG A 65 -32.43 -16.79 16.25
C ARG A 65 -31.20 -16.56 17.14
N SER A 66 -31.26 -16.99 18.41
CA SER A 66 -30.16 -16.82 19.36
C SER A 66 -29.04 -17.87 19.23
N GLU A 67 -29.36 -19.09 18.80
CA GLU A 67 -28.38 -20.18 18.65
C GLU A 67 -27.49 -20.01 17.41
N GLU A 68 -28.04 -19.50 16.30
CA GLU A 68 -27.27 -19.26 15.07
C GLU A 68 -26.15 -18.23 15.25
N ASN A 69 -26.38 -17.20 16.09
CA ASN A 69 -25.36 -16.20 16.42
C ASN A 69 -24.25 -16.75 17.32
N SER A 70 -24.53 -17.77 18.13
CA SER A 70 -23.55 -18.43 19.02
C SER A 70 -22.44 -19.13 18.24
N LEU A 71 -22.77 -19.72 17.08
CA LEU A 71 -21.81 -20.39 16.18
C LEU A 71 -20.93 -19.41 15.40
N LEU A 72 -21.33 -18.14 15.28
CA LEU A 72 -20.55 -17.11 14.60
C LEU A 72 -19.43 -16.56 15.48
N VAL A 73 -19.57 -16.62 16.81
CA VAL A 73 -18.60 -16.07 17.77
C VAL A 73 -17.20 -16.67 17.58
N PRO A 74 -17.01 -18.01 17.46
CA PRO A 74 -15.70 -18.59 17.20
C PRO A 74 -15.09 -18.13 15.87
N VAL A 75 -15.90 -18.04 14.81
CA VAL A 75 -15.43 -17.63 13.47
C VAL A 75 -14.97 -16.18 13.48
N LEU A 76 -15.78 -15.28 14.05
CA LEU A 76 -15.41 -13.88 14.22
C LEU A 76 -14.15 -13.73 15.06
N SER A 77 -13.99 -14.52 16.13
CA SER A 77 -12.78 -14.48 16.95
C SER A 77 -11.51 -14.84 16.14
N VAL A 78 -11.61 -15.78 15.21
CA VAL A 78 -10.51 -16.14 14.30
C VAL A 78 -10.22 -15.01 13.32
N VAL A 79 -11.24 -14.37 12.75
CA VAL A 79 -11.08 -13.23 11.85
C VAL A 79 -10.43 -12.04 12.55
N TYR A 80 -10.85 -11.70 13.77
CA TYR A 80 -10.21 -10.65 14.57
C TYR A 80 -8.72 -10.95 14.82
N ARG A 81 -8.38 -12.21 15.10
CA ARG A 81 -6.98 -12.62 15.27
C ARG A 81 -6.18 -12.48 13.98
N LEU A 82 -6.76 -12.84 12.83
CA LEU A 82 -6.14 -12.62 11.52
C LEU A 82 -5.88 -11.14 11.27
N LEU A 83 -6.87 -10.28 11.53
CA LEU A 83 -6.71 -8.84 11.36
C LEU A 83 -5.57 -8.30 12.22
N LYS A 84 -5.48 -8.74 13.48
CA LYS A 84 -4.39 -8.35 14.38
C LYS A 84 -3.03 -8.81 13.86
N ASP A 85 -2.90 -10.06 13.41
CA ASP A 85 -1.66 -10.60 12.85
C ASP A 85 -1.24 -9.80 11.59
N VAL A 86 -2.19 -9.38 10.74
CA VAL A 86 -1.93 -8.54 9.55
C VAL A 86 -1.44 -7.15 9.98
N GLN A 87 -2.11 -6.52 10.94
CA GLN A 87 -1.73 -5.20 11.46
C GLN A 87 -0.33 -5.21 12.09
N GLU A 88 -0.02 -6.21 12.92
CA GLU A 88 1.33 -6.38 13.49
C GLU A 88 2.39 -6.52 12.39
N ARG A 89 2.09 -7.30 11.34
CA ARG A 89 3.00 -7.47 10.20
C ARG A 89 3.20 -6.16 9.43
N LEU A 90 2.13 -5.39 9.20
CA LEU A 90 2.20 -4.07 8.56
C LEU A 90 3.13 -3.14 9.34
N ILE A 91 2.92 -3.03 10.66
CA ILE A 91 3.74 -2.20 11.54
C ILE A 91 5.21 -2.62 11.45
N TYR A 92 5.49 -3.93 11.53
CA TYR A 92 6.85 -4.44 11.40
C TYR A 92 7.52 -4.06 10.07
N ARG A 93 6.81 -4.23 8.95
CA ARG A 93 7.36 -3.90 7.62
C ARG A 93 7.62 -2.42 7.46
N THR A 94 6.69 -1.56 7.90
CA THR A 94 6.87 -0.11 7.89
C THR A 94 8.05 0.33 8.75
N GLN A 95 8.18 -0.21 9.96
CA GLN A 95 9.32 0.10 10.83
C GLN A 95 10.66 -0.35 10.23
N THR A 96 10.68 -1.52 9.58
CA THR A 96 11.86 -2.04 8.88
C THR A 96 12.25 -1.10 7.74
N TYR A 97 11.30 -0.74 6.88
CA TYR A 97 11.54 0.21 5.78
C TYR A 97 12.07 1.57 6.27
N ILE A 98 11.46 2.14 7.32
CA ILE A 98 11.93 3.40 7.90
C ILE A 98 13.37 3.28 8.43
N ARG A 99 13.70 2.15 9.07
CA ARG A 99 15.04 1.94 9.62
C ARG A 99 16.07 1.80 8.51
N ASP A 100 15.81 0.93 7.55
CA ASP A 100 16.81 0.47 6.61
C ASP A 100 16.93 1.43 5.43
N ASP A 101 15.80 1.86 4.86
CA ASP A 101 15.78 2.60 3.59
C ASP A 101 15.68 4.12 3.78
N ILE A 102 15.22 4.60 4.95
CA ILE A 102 15.12 6.04 5.25
C ILE A 102 16.23 6.49 6.19
N ARG A 103 16.30 5.92 7.40
CA ARG A 103 17.31 6.33 8.40
C ARG A 103 18.72 5.87 8.03
N GLY A 104 18.83 4.71 7.42
CA GLY A 104 20.08 4.15 6.91
C GLY A 104 20.48 4.69 5.53
N PHE A 105 19.69 5.60 4.95
CA PHE A 105 19.96 6.09 3.60
C PHE A 105 21.27 6.86 3.55
N VAL A 106 22.21 6.36 2.75
CA VAL A 106 23.44 7.06 2.38
C VAL A 106 23.30 7.43 0.91
N PRO A 107 23.27 8.73 0.56
CA PRO A 107 23.15 9.14 -0.82
C PRO A 107 24.33 8.63 -1.64
N SER A 108 24.03 8.11 -2.82
CA SER A 108 25.05 7.75 -3.79
C SER A 108 25.75 9.01 -4.31
N LYS A 109 26.95 8.86 -4.92
CA LYS A 109 27.68 10.02 -5.50
C LYS A 109 26.81 10.72 -6.52
N GLU A 110 26.16 9.91 -7.33
CA GLU A 110 25.05 10.22 -8.19
C GLU A 110 24.04 11.17 -7.52
N ASP A 111 23.42 10.80 -6.40
CA ASP A 111 22.40 11.64 -5.73
C ASP A 111 22.92 13.02 -5.29
N LEU A 112 24.23 13.18 -5.14
CA LEU A 112 24.90 14.44 -4.78
C LEU A 112 25.34 15.27 -5.98
N GLU A 113 25.26 14.76 -7.21
CA GLU A 113 25.71 15.44 -8.45
C GLU A 113 24.71 16.50 -8.95
N TYR A 114 24.06 17.21 -8.03
CA TYR A 114 23.36 18.45 -8.32
C TYR A 114 24.36 19.61 -8.24
N PRO A 115 24.42 20.56 -9.21
CA PRO A 115 23.45 20.84 -10.26
C PRO A 115 23.71 20.20 -11.63
N LEU A 116 24.74 19.38 -11.81
CA LEU A 116 25.07 18.76 -13.11
C LEU A 116 23.89 17.96 -13.69
N ARG A 117 23.19 17.21 -12.85
CA ARG A 117 21.95 16.50 -13.20
C ARG A 117 20.84 17.41 -13.73
N LEU A 118 20.73 18.62 -13.17
CA LEU A 118 19.74 19.59 -13.63
C LEU A 118 20.06 20.04 -15.06
N PHE A 119 21.34 20.33 -15.32
CA PHE A 119 21.79 20.82 -16.62
C PHE A 119 21.84 19.75 -17.70
N GLU A 120 22.05 18.47 -17.37
CA GLU A 120 21.96 17.37 -18.33
C GLU A 120 20.53 17.18 -18.85
N HIS A 121 19.54 17.30 -17.96
CA HIS A 121 18.14 17.28 -18.34
C HIS A 121 17.73 18.56 -19.10
N ASP A 122 18.24 19.74 -18.69
CA ASP A 122 18.00 21.01 -19.39
C ASP A 122 18.70 21.09 -20.76
N ALA A 123 19.88 20.49 -20.94
CA ALA A 123 20.61 20.53 -22.21
C ALA A 123 19.90 19.74 -23.33
N LEU A 124 19.03 18.79 -22.97
CA LEU A 124 18.13 18.11 -23.91
C LEU A 124 16.88 18.95 -24.22
N THR A 125 16.53 19.90 -23.35
CA THR A 125 15.58 20.97 -23.61
C THR A 125 16.34 22.25 -23.92
N VAL A 126 17.03 22.29 -25.06
CA VAL A 126 17.26 23.59 -25.70
C VAL A 126 15.87 24.15 -25.97
N HIS A 127 15.32 24.90 -25.02
CA HIS A 127 14.24 25.81 -25.31
C HIS A 127 14.87 26.78 -26.31
N PRO A 128 14.48 26.74 -27.58
CA PRO A 128 14.92 27.77 -28.48
C PRO A 128 14.49 29.09 -27.84
N GLU A 129 15.41 30.05 -27.71
CA GLU A 129 15.01 31.40 -27.37
C GLU A 129 13.91 31.78 -28.35
N VAL A 130 12.69 31.90 -27.84
CA VAL A 130 11.54 32.32 -28.62
C VAL A 130 11.31 33.77 -28.28
N ASP A 131 11.12 34.60 -29.31
CA ASP A 131 10.69 35.97 -29.10
C ASP A 131 9.31 36.01 -28.41
N ALA A 132 8.84 37.21 -28.06
CA ALA A 132 7.52 37.42 -27.45
C ALA A 132 6.33 36.91 -28.31
N TYR A 133 6.59 36.44 -29.53
CA TYR A 133 5.61 35.92 -30.48
C TYR A 133 5.81 34.42 -30.79
N GLY A 134 6.69 33.73 -30.05
CA GLY A 134 6.88 32.28 -30.18
C GLY A 134 7.75 31.85 -31.37
N ARG A 135 8.49 32.77 -32.02
CA ARG A 135 9.38 32.45 -33.14
C ARG A 135 10.79 32.15 -32.64
N LEU A 136 11.38 31.06 -33.15
CA LEU A 136 12.75 30.65 -32.88
C LEU A 136 13.73 31.78 -33.23
N MET A 137 14.43 32.33 -32.23
CA MET A 137 15.49 33.30 -32.40
C MET A 137 16.73 32.59 -32.96
N ARG A 138 17.28 33.12 -34.06
CA ARG A 138 18.55 32.66 -34.61
C ARG A 138 19.67 33.26 -33.77
N VAL A 139 20.37 32.44 -32.98
CA VAL A 139 21.56 32.87 -32.25
C VAL A 139 22.63 33.33 -33.26
N PRO A 140 23.13 34.58 -33.21
CA PRO A 140 24.23 35.01 -34.06
C PRO A 140 25.53 34.36 -33.59
N ASN A 141 26.21 33.64 -34.48
CA ASN A 141 27.56 33.12 -34.23
C ASN A 141 28.51 34.30 -34.00
N THR A 142 28.88 34.56 -32.75
CA THR A 142 29.90 35.54 -32.41
C THR A 142 31.29 34.90 -32.47
N GLY A 143 31.99 35.18 -33.58
CA GLY A 143 33.45 35.24 -33.65
C GLY A 143 34.18 33.98 -34.11
N GLN A 144 34.62 33.98 -35.37
CA GLN A 144 36.05 33.92 -35.74
C GLN A 144 36.16 34.15 -37.26
N ASP A 145 36.44 35.37 -37.69
CA ASP A 145 37.15 35.67 -38.94
C ASP A 145 37.54 37.16 -38.92
N VAL A 146 38.60 37.44 -38.16
CA VAL A 146 39.39 38.66 -38.32
C VAL A 146 40.85 38.21 -38.33
N MET A 147 41.39 38.01 -39.53
CA MET A 147 42.83 38.12 -39.77
C MET A 147 43.00 38.91 -41.07
N ASP A 148 43.50 40.10 -40.83
CA ASP A 148 43.95 41.17 -41.71
C ASP A 148 45.00 40.69 -42.73
N ILE A 149 44.87 41.10 -44.00
CA ILE A 149 45.99 41.11 -44.96
C ILE A 149 45.87 42.39 -45.79
N GLY A 150 46.49 43.45 -45.28
CA GLY A 150 47.06 44.54 -46.09
C GLY A 150 48.49 44.23 -46.48
#